data_AF-A0A534P0B4-F1
#
_entry.id   AF-A0A534P0B4-F1
#
_cell.length_a   1.000
_cell.length_b   1.000
_cell.length_c   1.000
_cell.angle_alpha   90.00
_cell.angle_beta   90.00
_cell.angle_gamma   90.00
#
_symmetry.space_group_name_H-M   'P 1'
#
loop_
_entity.id
_entity.type
_entity.pdbx_description
1 polymer ?
#
loop_
_entity_poly.entity_id
_entity_poly.type
_entity_poly.pdbx_seq_one_letter_code
_entity_poly.pdbx_strand_id
1 'polypeptide(L)'
;MSIYGNIPWTGRGRVKEPRAAALVYKRRMRIVLSGEKLTLEEVGAAALGGARVEIAPRARDRVRAARSLVDRIAAGDTPTYGINTGFGTLAEVSIPKSDLRKLQRNLILSHAAGTGAPLPLPEVRALMLLRANVLSGGYSGIRETTLELLLEMLQRDVIPVVPEKGSVGASGDLAPLAHLALVLIGEGEAFFGGNRLAGRDALARAGLQPVVLEAKEGLALVNGTQAMQAVGALALLEAERCARVADIAAAMTVEGLMGSHRPFLAAIHRIR
;
A
#
# COMPACT_ATOMS: atom_id res chain seq x y z
N MET A 1 9.45 -18.52 -9.35
CA MET A 1 8.64 -18.48 -10.59
C MET A 1 7.32 -17.82 -10.22
N SER A 2 7.22 -16.49 -10.37
CA SER A 2 6.01 -15.74 -10.00
C SER A 2 4.86 -16.11 -10.96
N ILE A 3 3.70 -16.51 -10.43
CA ILE A 3 2.49 -16.70 -11.23
C ILE A 3 1.86 -15.38 -11.69
N TYR A 4 2.26 -14.25 -11.10
CA TYR A 4 2.18 -12.95 -11.76
C TYR A 4 3.31 -12.93 -12.77
N GLY A 5 3.09 -13.58 -13.93
CA GLY A 5 4.15 -13.89 -14.88
C GLY A 5 5.14 -12.74 -15.02
N ASN A 6 6.44 -13.03 -14.99
CA ASN A 6 7.48 -12.06 -15.32
C ASN A 6 7.05 -11.33 -16.60
N ILE A 7 6.49 -10.14 -16.48
CA ILE A 7 6.22 -9.27 -17.62
C ILE A 7 7.57 -8.64 -17.88
N PRO A 8 8.29 -9.00 -18.95
CA PRO A 8 9.51 -8.29 -19.28
C PRO A 8 9.08 -6.87 -19.60
N TRP A 9 9.51 -5.91 -18.78
CA TRP A 9 9.26 -4.50 -19.04
C TRP A 9 10.19 -4.07 -20.17
N THR A 10 9.70 -4.05 -21.40
CA THR A 10 10.48 -3.69 -22.59
C THR A 10 10.51 -2.18 -22.82
N GLY A 11 10.77 -1.36 -21.81
CA GLY A 11 11.08 0.08 -21.93
C GLY A 11 10.03 1.03 -22.56
N ARG A 12 9.05 0.52 -23.29
CA ARG A 12 7.94 1.15 -24.03
C ARG A 12 6.94 0.05 -24.37
N GLY A 13 5.94 -0.19 -23.52
CA GLY A 13 4.95 -1.24 -23.82
C GLY A 13 3.98 -1.53 -22.68
N ARG A 14 2.70 -1.74 -23.05
CA ARG A 14 1.57 -2.02 -22.16
C ARG A 14 1.88 -3.14 -21.16
N VAL A 15 1.48 -2.95 -19.91
CA VAL A 15 1.49 -4.02 -18.89
C VAL A 15 0.45 -5.07 -19.31
N LYS A 16 0.88 -6.31 -19.56
CA LYS A 16 -0.05 -7.43 -19.86
C LYS A 16 -0.59 -7.99 -18.55
N GLU A 17 -1.90 -7.85 -18.30
CA GLU A 17 -2.55 -8.56 -17.20
C GLU A 17 -2.45 -10.09 -17.36
N PRO A 18 -2.19 -10.86 -16.28
CA PRO A 18 -2.23 -12.31 -16.33
C PRO A 18 -3.68 -12.80 -16.49
N ARG A 19 -4.02 -13.25 -17.71
CA ARG A 19 -5.37 -13.69 -18.14
C ARG A 19 -6.00 -14.84 -17.33
N ALA A 20 -5.21 -15.62 -16.57
CA ALA A 20 -5.70 -16.82 -15.89
C ALA A 20 -6.14 -16.59 -14.42
N ALA A 21 -5.56 -15.62 -13.71
CA ALA A 21 -5.94 -15.30 -12.32
C ALA A 21 -7.23 -14.47 -12.23
N ALA A 22 -7.57 -13.75 -13.30
CA ALA A 22 -8.72 -12.85 -13.36
C ALA A 22 -10.09 -13.57 -13.33
N LEU A 23 -10.16 -14.88 -13.57
CA LEU A 23 -11.45 -15.57 -13.77
C LEU A 23 -12.07 -16.13 -12.48
N VAL A 24 -11.31 -16.29 -11.39
CA VAL A 24 -11.78 -17.01 -10.19
C VAL A 24 -12.40 -16.09 -9.12
N TYR A 25 -12.10 -14.79 -9.13
CA TYR A 25 -12.59 -13.84 -8.11
C TYR A 25 -13.65 -12.85 -8.63
N LYS A 26 -14.63 -13.34 -9.40
CA LYS A 26 -15.75 -12.52 -9.90
C LYS A 26 -16.76 -12.07 -8.83
N ARG A 27 -16.48 -12.30 -7.54
CA ARG A 27 -17.26 -11.79 -6.41
C ARG A 27 -16.48 -10.64 -5.79
N ARG A 28 -16.94 -9.40 -6.02
CA ARG A 28 -16.37 -8.21 -5.38
C ARG A 28 -16.48 -8.37 -3.87
N MET A 29 -15.34 -8.63 -3.22
CA MET A 29 -15.29 -8.73 -1.77
C MET A 29 -15.39 -7.33 -1.18
N ARG A 30 -16.29 -7.12 -0.23
CA ARG A 30 -16.45 -5.83 0.44
C ARG A 30 -15.51 -5.77 1.65
N ILE A 31 -14.60 -4.82 1.66
CA ILE A 31 -13.67 -4.54 2.76
C ILE A 31 -14.11 -3.23 3.43
N VAL A 32 -14.27 -3.26 4.75
CA VAL A 32 -14.62 -2.07 5.53
C VAL A 32 -13.44 -1.70 6.42
N LEU A 33 -12.77 -0.59 6.11
CA LEU A 33 -11.61 -0.11 6.83
C LEU A 33 -12.03 0.50 8.16
N SER A 34 -11.69 -0.21 9.23
CA SER A 34 -11.86 0.25 10.61
C SER A 34 -10.55 0.76 11.20
N GLY A 35 -9.42 0.64 10.51
CA GLY A 35 -8.08 0.86 11.08
C GLY A 35 -7.60 -0.22 12.03
N GLU A 36 -8.33 -1.33 12.10
CA GLU A 36 -7.96 -2.53 12.85
C GLU A 36 -7.51 -3.64 11.88
N LYS A 37 -7.57 -4.89 12.32
CA LYS A 37 -7.03 -6.04 11.58
C LYS A 37 -7.70 -6.20 10.21
N LEU A 38 -6.87 -6.45 9.19
CA LEU A 38 -7.28 -6.99 7.89
C LEU A 38 -6.77 -8.43 7.79
N THR A 39 -7.54 -9.32 7.15
CA THR A 39 -7.08 -10.68 6.89
C THR A 39 -6.18 -10.75 5.65
N LEU A 40 -5.41 -11.82 5.51
CA LEU A 40 -4.57 -12.03 4.33
C LEU A 40 -5.42 -12.17 3.06
N GLU A 41 -6.58 -12.83 3.15
CA GLU A 41 -7.54 -12.95 2.06
C GLU A 41 -8.06 -11.57 1.64
N GLU A 42 -8.26 -10.67 2.62
CA GLU A 42 -8.72 -9.32 2.31
C GLU A 42 -7.67 -8.52 1.52
N VAL A 43 -6.41 -8.59 1.97
CA VAL A 43 -5.27 -8.00 1.28
C VAL A 43 -5.09 -8.61 -0.12
N GLY A 44 -5.19 -9.92 -0.24
CA GLY A 44 -5.10 -10.65 -1.51
C GLY A 44 -6.18 -10.23 -2.50
N ALA A 45 -7.44 -10.10 -2.08
CA ALA A 45 -8.51 -9.71 -3.00
C ALA A 45 -8.35 -8.27 -3.49
N ALA A 46 -7.87 -7.35 -2.64
CA ALA A 46 -7.57 -5.98 -3.07
C ALA A 46 -6.36 -5.92 -4.02
N ALA A 47 -5.32 -6.70 -3.76
CA ALA A 47 -4.15 -6.81 -4.62
C ALA A 47 -4.52 -7.27 -6.04
N LEU A 48 -5.52 -8.14 -6.16
CA LEU A 48 -6.02 -8.64 -7.44
C LEU A 48 -7.08 -7.73 -8.11
N GLY A 49 -7.40 -6.57 -7.52
CA GLY A 49 -8.44 -5.66 -8.04
C GLY A 49 -9.88 -6.15 -7.83
N GLY A 50 -10.07 -7.18 -7.01
CA GLY A 50 -11.36 -7.83 -6.74
C GLY A 50 -12.11 -7.29 -5.52
N ALA A 51 -11.70 -6.16 -4.94
CA ALA A 51 -12.28 -5.63 -3.70
C ALA A 51 -12.99 -4.28 -3.89
N ARG A 52 -14.12 -4.11 -3.21
CA ARG A 52 -14.75 -2.80 -2.97
C ARG A 52 -14.40 -2.38 -1.55
N VAL A 53 -13.74 -1.24 -1.41
CA VAL A 53 -13.18 -0.77 -0.13
C VAL A 53 -13.92 0.48 0.33
N GLU A 54 -14.38 0.49 1.57
CA GLU A 54 -15.09 1.62 2.18
C GLU A 54 -14.54 1.90 3.58
N ILE A 55 -14.61 3.14 4.04
CA ILE A 55 -14.21 3.51 5.41
C ILE A 55 -15.41 3.33 6.33
N ALA A 56 -15.23 2.66 7.48
CA ALA A 56 -16.26 2.55 8.49
C ALA A 56 -16.71 3.96 8.98
N PRO A 57 -18.01 4.22 9.22
CA PRO A 57 -18.46 5.51 9.73
C PRO A 57 -17.72 5.97 10.99
N ARG A 58 -17.54 5.06 11.96
CA ARG A 58 -16.76 5.34 13.18
C ARG A 58 -15.30 5.66 12.92
N ALA A 59 -14.69 5.07 11.88
CA ALA A 59 -13.32 5.39 11.50
C ALA A 59 -13.21 6.80 10.91
N ARG A 60 -14.21 7.25 10.12
CA ARG A 60 -14.30 8.65 9.66
C ARG A 60 -14.38 9.62 10.84
N ASP A 61 -15.17 9.31 11.86
CA ASP A 61 -15.27 10.14 13.07
C ASP A 61 -13.92 10.27 13.79
N ARG A 62 -13.18 9.18 13.94
CA ARG A 62 -11.82 9.22 14.55
C ARG A 62 -10.83 10.00 13.69
N VAL A 63 -10.87 9.83 12.36
CA VAL A 63 -10.02 10.60 11.43
C VAL A 63 -10.28 12.10 11.59
N ARG A 64 -11.55 12.52 11.60
CA ARG A 64 -11.94 13.93 11.80
C ARG A 64 -11.52 14.47 13.18
N ALA A 65 -11.69 13.68 14.24
CA ALA A 65 -11.28 14.07 15.58
C ALA A 65 -9.76 14.26 15.68
N ALA A 66 -8.98 13.33 15.12
CA ALA A 66 -7.53 13.42 15.08
C ALA A 66 -7.04 14.62 14.24
N ARG A 67 -7.70 14.87 13.11
CA ARG A 67 -7.42 16.04 12.27
C ARG A 67 -7.65 17.34 13.03
N SER A 68 -8.78 17.46 13.72
CA SER A 68 -9.11 18.63 14.55
C SER A 68 -8.06 18.90 15.63
N LEU A 69 -7.48 17.85 16.22
CA LEU A 69 -6.38 18.01 17.19
C LEU A 69 -5.11 18.56 16.52
N VAL A 70 -4.71 18.01 15.37
CA VAL A 70 -3.53 18.49 14.63
C VAL A 70 -3.71 19.93 14.18
N ASP A 71 -4.91 20.31 13.73
CA ASP A 71 -5.22 21.70 13.34
C ASP A 71 -5.07 22.67 14.51
N ARG A 72 -5.54 22.30 15.71
CA ARG A 72 -5.34 23.11 16.92
C ARG A 72 -3.86 23.26 17.28
N ILE A 73 -3.08 22.18 17.20
CA ILE A 73 -1.64 22.22 17.51
C ILE A 73 -0.90 23.07 16.47
N ALA A 74 -1.22 22.92 15.18
CA ALA A 74 -0.61 23.69 14.11
C ALA A 74 -0.92 25.19 14.20
N ALA A 75 -2.09 25.55 14.75
CA ALA A 75 -2.47 26.94 15.02
C ALA A 75 -1.75 27.53 16.25
N GLY A 76 -1.29 26.70 17.17
CA GLY A 76 -0.50 27.12 18.34
C GLY A 76 0.99 27.31 18.03
N ASP A 77 1.76 27.66 19.06
CA ASP A 77 3.20 27.91 18.95
C ASP A 77 4.05 26.82 19.63
N THR A 78 3.41 25.82 20.25
CA THR A 78 4.10 24.69 20.88
C THR A 78 4.80 23.83 19.82
N PRO A 79 6.14 23.68 19.87
CA PRO A 79 6.87 22.83 18.93
C PRO A 79 6.41 21.37 19.03
N THR A 80 5.98 20.81 17.90
CA THR A 80 5.48 19.43 17.80
C THR A 80 6.01 18.79 16.51
N TYR A 81 6.69 17.65 16.67
CA TYR A 81 7.36 16.93 15.60
C TYR A 81 6.47 16.68 14.38
N GLY A 82 6.96 17.11 13.21
CA GLY A 82 6.29 16.91 11.93
C GLY A 82 4.98 17.69 11.74
N ILE A 83 4.59 18.52 12.71
CA ILE A 83 3.48 19.48 12.60
C ILE A 83 4.05 20.87 12.29
N ASN A 84 4.88 21.42 13.19
CA ASN A 84 5.49 22.74 13.07
C ASN A 84 7.00 22.74 13.36
N THR A 85 7.64 21.56 13.33
CA THR A 85 9.09 21.42 13.31
C THR A 85 9.56 20.60 12.11
N GLY A 86 10.87 20.58 11.85
CA GLY A 86 11.49 19.75 10.81
C GLY A 86 11.43 18.24 11.09
N PHE A 87 12.11 17.46 10.25
CA PHE A 87 12.13 15.99 10.31
C PHE A 87 13.55 15.46 10.53
N GLY A 88 13.67 14.28 11.15
CA GLY A 88 14.97 13.64 11.38
C GLY A 88 15.92 14.52 12.18
N THR A 89 17.11 14.79 11.65
CA THR A 89 18.12 15.66 12.29
C THR A 89 17.66 17.10 12.48
N LEU A 90 16.58 17.54 11.80
CA LEU A 90 16.00 18.88 11.91
C LEU A 90 14.76 18.90 12.82
N ALA A 91 14.52 17.87 13.62
CA ALA A 91 13.34 17.75 14.50
C ALA A 91 13.18 18.91 15.49
N GLU A 92 14.28 19.56 15.87
CA GLU A 92 14.33 20.69 16.82
C GLU A 92 14.15 22.06 16.15
N VAL A 93 14.16 22.12 14.81
CA VAL A 93 14.03 23.37 14.06
C VAL A 93 12.55 23.71 13.89
N SER A 94 12.12 24.82 14.48
CA SER A 94 10.76 25.35 14.32
C SER A 94 10.52 25.89 12.91
N ILE A 95 9.32 25.65 12.37
CA ILE A 95 8.93 26.03 11.01
C ILE A 95 7.78 27.05 11.07
N PRO A 96 7.88 28.19 10.36
CA PRO A 96 6.80 29.16 10.29
C PRO A 96 5.49 28.56 9.76
N LYS A 97 4.35 29.03 10.29
CA LYS A 97 3.01 28.58 9.88
C LYS A 97 2.77 28.70 8.37
N SER A 98 3.33 29.74 7.74
CA SER A 98 3.25 29.97 6.29
C SER A 98 3.97 28.90 5.45
N ASP A 99 4.96 28.23 6.02
CA ASP A 99 5.79 27.24 5.32
C ASP A 99 5.34 25.80 5.55
N LEU A 100 4.35 25.54 6.41
CA LEU A 100 3.95 24.17 6.77
C LEU A 100 3.50 23.36 5.56
N ARG A 101 2.73 23.94 4.62
CA ARG A 101 2.35 23.24 3.39
C ARG A 101 3.57 22.87 2.54
N LYS A 102 4.50 23.82 2.39
CA LYS A 102 5.75 23.64 1.64
C LYS A 102 6.62 22.56 2.29
N LEU A 103 6.72 22.54 3.62
CA LEU A 103 7.42 21.53 4.40
C LEU A 103 6.88 20.13 4.08
N GLN A 104 5.56 19.94 4.10
CA GLN A 104 4.95 18.62 3.87
C GLN A 104 5.12 18.15 2.42
N ARG A 105 5.00 19.06 1.44
CA ARG A 105 5.31 18.74 0.04
C ARG A 105 6.79 18.36 -0.14
N ASN A 106 7.70 19.15 0.44
CA ASN A 106 9.14 18.90 0.33
C ASN A 106 9.56 17.59 1.00
N LEU A 107 8.88 17.18 2.08
CA LEU A 107 9.09 15.87 2.69
C LEU A 107 8.82 14.75 1.68
N ILE A 108 7.71 14.80 0.95
CA ILE A 108 7.39 13.79 -0.08
C ILE A 108 8.48 13.77 -1.15
N LEU A 109 8.84 14.93 -1.67
CA LEU A 109 9.85 15.05 -2.72
C LEU A 109 11.22 14.51 -2.31
N SER A 110 11.69 14.88 -1.12
CA SER A 110 13.01 14.47 -0.64
C SER A 110 13.09 12.98 -0.32
N HIS A 111 11.98 12.35 0.06
CA HIS A 111 11.92 10.93 0.40
C HIS A 111 11.58 10.04 -0.78
N ALA A 112 11.14 10.58 -1.92
CA ALA A 112 10.91 9.84 -3.16
C ALA A 112 12.22 9.41 -3.87
N ALA A 113 13.19 8.90 -3.10
CA ALA A 113 14.51 8.46 -3.54
C ALA A 113 14.56 6.97 -3.94
N GLY A 114 13.40 6.33 -4.13
CA GLY A 114 13.32 4.95 -4.58
C GLY A 114 13.88 4.75 -5.99
N THR A 115 14.49 3.59 -6.25
CA THR A 115 15.12 3.21 -7.54
C THR A 115 14.81 1.76 -7.93
N GLY A 116 15.25 1.36 -9.12
CA GLY A 116 15.04 0.00 -9.63
C GLY A 116 13.76 -0.15 -10.44
N ALA A 117 13.37 -1.41 -10.68
CA ALA A 117 12.13 -1.70 -11.37
C ALA A 117 10.92 -1.26 -10.53
N PRO A 118 9.78 -0.90 -11.15
CA PRO A 118 8.55 -0.72 -10.41
C PRO A 118 8.13 -2.00 -9.69
N LEU A 119 7.63 -1.87 -8.46
CA LEU A 119 6.87 -2.92 -7.78
C LEU A 119 5.72 -3.38 -8.67
N PRO A 120 5.38 -4.68 -8.67
CA PRO A 120 4.25 -5.15 -9.44
C PRO A 120 2.93 -4.56 -8.90
N LEU A 121 1.94 -4.45 -9.80
CA LEU A 121 0.67 -3.77 -9.48
C LEU A 121 -0.08 -4.36 -8.28
N PRO A 122 -0.10 -5.70 -8.06
CA PRO A 122 -0.74 -6.27 -6.87
C PRO A 122 -0.12 -5.79 -5.55
N GLU A 123 1.21 -5.69 -5.47
CA GLU A 123 1.92 -5.18 -4.29
C GLU A 123 1.57 -3.71 -4.04
N VAL A 124 1.50 -2.88 -5.09
CA VAL A 124 1.14 -1.45 -4.92
C VAL A 124 -0.32 -1.30 -4.48
N ARG A 125 -1.26 -2.09 -5.01
CA ARG A 125 -2.66 -2.09 -4.56
C ARG A 125 -2.78 -2.52 -3.10
N ALA A 126 -2.07 -3.57 -2.69
CA ALA A 126 -2.00 -4.00 -1.30
C ALA A 126 -1.40 -2.90 -0.40
N LEU A 127 -0.33 -2.24 -0.84
CA LEU A 127 0.28 -1.11 -0.15
C LEU A 127 -0.72 0.04 0.05
N MET A 128 -1.48 0.39 -0.99
CA MET A 128 -2.54 1.42 -0.92
C MET A 128 -3.64 1.05 0.08
N LEU A 129 -4.14 -0.19 0.03
CA LEU A 129 -5.14 -0.71 0.98
C LEU A 129 -4.63 -0.61 2.42
N LEU A 130 -3.45 -1.16 2.68
CA LEU A 130 -2.87 -1.20 4.03
C LEU A 130 -2.63 0.23 4.55
N ARG A 131 -2.17 1.15 3.69
CA ARG A 131 -1.96 2.55 4.07
C ARG A 131 -3.28 3.23 4.40
N ALA A 132 -4.31 3.04 3.57
CA ALA A 132 -5.64 3.57 3.84
C ALA A 132 -6.21 3.02 5.16
N ASN A 133 -5.99 1.74 5.46
CA ASN A 133 -6.44 1.14 6.71
C ASN A 133 -5.76 1.78 7.92
N VAL A 134 -4.42 1.86 7.93
CA VAL A 134 -3.68 2.48 9.05
C VAL A 134 -4.11 3.94 9.28
N LEU A 135 -4.31 4.70 8.20
CA LEU A 135 -4.83 6.06 8.26
C LEU A 135 -6.25 6.13 8.86
N SER A 136 -7.10 5.15 8.55
CA SER A 136 -8.45 5.00 9.11
C SER A 136 -8.47 4.71 10.61
N GLY A 137 -7.32 4.36 11.21
CA GLY A 137 -7.18 4.20 12.66
C GLY A 137 -7.47 5.50 13.43
N GLY A 138 -7.23 6.67 12.81
CA GLY A 138 -7.49 7.96 13.44
C GLY A 138 -6.40 8.39 14.43
N TYR A 139 -5.16 7.97 14.20
CA TYR A 139 -4.00 8.40 15.01
C TYR A 139 -3.00 9.27 14.23
N SER A 140 -3.11 9.29 12.89
CA SER A 140 -2.17 10.02 12.03
C SER A 140 -2.52 11.50 11.90
N GLY A 141 -3.80 11.85 12.04
CA GLY A 141 -4.30 13.22 11.79
C GLY A 141 -4.25 13.62 10.32
N ILE A 142 -4.48 12.67 9.40
CA ILE A 142 -4.69 12.97 7.98
C ILE A 142 -6.06 13.63 7.78
N ARG A 143 -6.29 14.41 6.72
CA ARG A 143 -7.64 14.82 6.35
C ARG A 143 -8.41 13.66 5.71
N GLU A 144 -9.72 13.68 5.94
CA GLU A 144 -10.66 12.74 5.34
C GLU A 144 -10.59 12.79 3.80
N THR A 145 -10.50 13.99 3.21
CA THR A 145 -10.39 14.17 1.75
C THR A 145 -9.14 13.52 1.15
N THR A 146 -8.00 13.56 1.85
CA THR A 146 -6.77 12.90 1.41
C THR A 146 -6.90 11.38 1.47
N LEU A 147 -7.52 10.86 2.54
CA LEU A 147 -7.79 9.43 2.69
C LEU A 147 -8.81 8.93 1.64
N GLU A 148 -9.83 9.72 1.34
CA GLU A 148 -10.80 9.45 0.28
C GLU A 148 -10.14 9.42 -1.10
N LEU A 149 -9.25 10.36 -1.41
CA LEU A 149 -8.52 10.34 -2.68
C LEU A 149 -7.69 9.05 -2.82
N LEU A 150 -7.01 8.61 -1.77
CA LEU A 150 -6.25 7.35 -1.78
C LEU A 150 -7.17 6.15 -2.09
N LEU A 151 -8.37 6.10 -1.51
CA LEU A 151 -9.34 5.04 -1.79
C LEU A 151 -9.94 5.13 -3.18
N GLU A 152 -10.24 6.33 -3.67
CA GLU A 152 -10.72 6.54 -5.03
C GLU A 152 -9.66 6.13 -6.07
N MET A 153 -8.38 6.43 -5.82
CA MET A 153 -7.28 5.94 -6.65
C MET A 153 -7.25 4.41 -6.68
N LEU A 154 -7.39 3.74 -5.53
CA LEU A 154 -7.43 2.27 -5.46
C LEU A 154 -8.63 1.70 -6.22
N GLN A 155 -9.82 2.30 -6.05
CA GLN A 155 -11.06 1.83 -6.68
C GLN A 155 -11.09 2.07 -8.20
N ARG A 156 -10.42 3.12 -8.67
CA ARG A 156 -10.35 3.50 -10.09
C ARG A 156 -9.08 3.02 -10.78
N ASP A 157 -8.27 2.20 -10.13
CA ASP A 157 -7.03 1.65 -10.67
C ASP A 157 -6.00 2.71 -11.11
N VAL A 158 -5.93 3.83 -10.38
CA VAL A 158 -4.81 4.78 -10.48
C VAL A 158 -3.71 4.28 -9.55
N ILE A 159 -2.78 3.50 -10.09
CA ILE A 159 -1.78 2.78 -9.30
C ILE A 159 -0.43 3.48 -9.41
N PRO A 160 0.12 4.06 -8.32
CA PRO A 160 1.40 4.76 -8.36
C PRO A 160 2.54 3.88 -8.89
N VAL A 161 3.48 4.47 -9.63
CA VAL A 161 4.74 3.80 -9.98
C VAL A 161 5.66 3.88 -8.77
N VAL A 162 5.79 2.77 -8.05
CA VAL A 162 6.60 2.68 -6.83
C VAL A 162 7.85 1.84 -7.13
N PRO A 163 9.07 2.39 -7.10
CA PRO A 163 10.29 1.61 -7.29
C PRO A 163 10.53 0.58 -6.18
N GLU A 164 11.10 -0.58 -6.52
CA GLU A 164 11.28 -1.72 -5.60
C GLU A 164 12.43 -1.55 -4.59
N LYS A 165 13.38 -0.61 -4.81
CA LYS A 165 14.55 -0.39 -3.95
C LYS A 165 14.55 1.01 -3.32
N GLY A 166 15.17 1.13 -2.15
CA GLY A 166 15.43 2.42 -1.48
C GLY A 166 14.91 2.52 -0.05
N SER A 167 14.00 1.63 0.37
CA SER A 167 13.62 1.49 1.78
C SER A 167 14.62 0.62 2.52
N VAL A 168 14.97 1.00 3.75
CA VAL A 168 15.75 0.17 4.70
C VAL A 168 14.87 -0.60 5.68
N GLY A 169 13.55 -0.34 5.67
CA GLY A 169 12.58 -1.04 6.50
C GLY A 169 12.73 -0.89 8.03
N ALA A 170 13.61 0.00 8.51
CA ALA A 170 13.93 0.13 9.94
C ALA A 170 12.98 1.07 10.72
N SER A 171 12.46 2.13 10.08
CA SER A 171 11.58 3.13 10.72
C SER A 171 10.41 3.57 9.82
N GLY A 172 10.13 2.80 8.77
CA GLY A 172 9.09 3.07 7.79
C GLY A 172 9.59 2.90 6.36
N ASP A 173 8.69 2.51 5.48
CA ASP A 173 8.86 2.43 4.03
C ASP A 173 8.75 3.80 3.37
N LEU A 174 9.59 4.73 3.84
CA LEU A 174 9.54 6.15 3.47
C LEU A 174 9.60 6.33 1.96
N ALA A 175 10.55 5.69 1.28
CA ALA A 175 10.71 5.84 -0.17
C ALA A 175 9.53 5.28 -0.97
N PRO A 176 9.09 4.02 -0.76
CA PRO A 176 7.90 3.50 -1.42
C PRO A 176 6.63 4.33 -1.16
N LEU A 177 6.40 4.75 0.08
CA LEU A 177 5.22 5.53 0.44
C LEU A 177 5.30 6.97 -0.07
N ALA A 178 6.50 7.55 -0.20
CA ALA A 178 6.69 8.85 -0.84
C ALA A 178 6.33 8.78 -2.32
N HIS A 179 6.70 7.72 -3.04
CA HIS A 179 6.30 7.51 -4.44
C HIS A 179 4.77 7.35 -4.60
N LEU A 180 4.09 6.70 -3.65
CA LEU A 180 2.62 6.73 -3.59
C LEU A 180 2.10 8.17 -3.37
N ALA A 181 2.67 8.89 -2.41
CA ALA A 181 2.21 10.21 -2.02
C ALA A 181 2.44 11.28 -3.10
N LEU A 182 3.46 11.12 -3.97
CA LEU A 182 3.66 11.98 -5.13
C LEU A 182 2.41 12.04 -5.99
N VAL A 183 1.77 10.90 -6.27
CA VAL A 183 0.58 10.86 -7.13
C VAL A 183 -0.59 11.58 -6.48
N LEU A 184 -0.77 11.44 -5.16
CA LEU A 184 -1.83 12.15 -4.42
C LEU A 184 -1.74 13.68 -4.56
N ILE A 185 -0.53 14.22 -4.69
CA ILE A 185 -0.29 15.67 -4.89
C ILE A 185 -0.17 16.07 -6.37
N GLY A 186 -0.42 15.15 -7.29
CA GLY A 186 -0.37 15.39 -8.74
C GLY A 186 1.06 15.45 -9.29
N GLU A 187 2.00 14.78 -8.64
CA GLU A 187 3.40 14.62 -9.04
C GLU A 187 3.72 13.14 -9.28
N GLY A 188 4.97 12.83 -9.63
CA GLY A 188 5.39 11.46 -9.91
C GLY A 188 4.65 10.85 -11.10
N GLU A 189 4.52 9.53 -11.08
CA GLU A 189 3.93 8.76 -12.18
C GLU A 189 2.99 7.68 -11.63
N ALA A 190 1.98 7.31 -12.42
CA ALA A 190 1.06 6.23 -12.11
C ALA A 190 0.73 5.41 -13.36
N PHE A 191 0.41 4.13 -13.16
CA PHE A 191 -0.25 3.30 -14.14
C PHE A 191 -1.76 3.55 -14.11
N PHE A 192 -2.35 3.80 -15.27
CA PHE A 192 -3.80 3.93 -15.44
C PHE A 192 -4.20 3.50 -16.87
N GLY A 193 -5.23 2.65 -16.99
CA GLY A 193 -5.67 2.12 -18.29
C GLY A 193 -4.58 1.40 -19.08
N GLY A 194 -3.66 0.70 -18.39
CA GLY A 194 -2.55 -0.03 -19.00
C GLY A 194 -1.36 0.82 -19.44
N ASN A 195 -1.37 2.13 -19.19
CA ASN A 195 -0.29 3.07 -19.56
C ASN A 195 0.34 3.69 -18.32
N ARG A 196 1.65 3.97 -18.38
CA ARG A 196 2.36 4.81 -17.40
C ARG A 196 2.18 6.28 -17.81
N LEU A 197 1.70 7.10 -16.90
CA LEU A 197 1.38 8.51 -17.11
C LEU A 197 1.98 9.34 -15.99
N ALA A 198 2.15 10.66 -16.22
CA ALA A 198 2.37 11.59 -15.11
C ALA A 198 1.20 11.49 -14.11
N GLY A 199 1.48 11.59 -12.81
CA GLY A 199 0.48 11.40 -11.76
C GLY A 199 -0.74 12.31 -11.92
N ARG A 200 -0.52 13.57 -12.27
CA ARG A 200 -1.58 14.54 -12.59
C ARG A 200 -2.49 14.07 -13.73
N ASP A 201 -1.91 13.55 -14.81
CA ASP A 201 -2.67 13.11 -15.97
C ASP A 201 -3.47 11.84 -15.66
N ALA A 202 -2.90 10.93 -14.87
CA ALA A 202 -3.58 9.73 -14.42
C ALA A 202 -4.81 10.09 -13.54
N LEU A 203 -4.64 11.01 -12.59
CA LEU A 203 -5.74 11.52 -11.77
C LEU A 203 -6.82 12.18 -12.63
N ALA A 204 -6.43 13.09 -13.53
CA ALA A 204 -7.37 13.80 -14.39
C ALA A 204 -8.18 12.85 -15.27
N ARG A 205 -7.54 11.85 -15.89
CA ARG A 205 -8.22 10.84 -16.71
C ARG A 205 -9.16 9.94 -15.89
N ALA A 206 -8.87 9.74 -14.61
CA ALA A 206 -9.74 9.03 -13.68
C ALA A 206 -10.85 9.93 -13.10
N GLY A 207 -10.92 11.22 -13.45
CA GLY A 207 -11.87 12.18 -12.89
C GLY A 207 -11.59 12.53 -11.43
N LEU A 208 -10.32 12.48 -11.02
CA LEU A 208 -9.84 12.80 -9.68
C LEU A 208 -9.01 14.08 -9.69
N GLN A 209 -8.91 14.73 -8.54
CA GLN A 209 -8.12 15.95 -8.35
C GLN A 209 -7.03 15.72 -7.30
N PRO A 210 -5.81 16.27 -7.49
CA PRO A 210 -4.77 16.16 -6.49
C PRO A 210 -5.09 16.96 -5.23
N VAL A 211 -4.59 16.51 -4.08
CA VAL A 211 -4.69 17.24 -2.82
C VAL A 211 -3.50 18.19 -2.61
N VAL A 212 -3.73 19.27 -1.86
CA VAL A 212 -2.68 20.16 -1.35
C VAL A 212 -2.47 19.87 0.13
N LEU A 213 -1.35 19.24 0.49
CA LEU A 213 -1.10 18.77 1.86
C LEU A 213 -1.06 19.90 2.90
N GLU A 214 -1.66 19.65 4.06
CA GLU A 214 -1.59 20.50 5.25
C GLU A 214 -0.62 19.93 6.28
N ALA A 215 -0.40 20.68 7.37
CA ALA A 215 0.45 20.28 8.49
C ALA A 215 0.23 18.81 8.88
N LYS A 216 1.35 18.07 9.02
CA LYS A 216 1.45 16.64 9.30
C LYS A 216 1.01 15.66 8.21
N GLU A 217 0.32 16.09 7.14
CA GLU A 217 -0.22 15.13 6.16
C GLU A 217 0.86 14.42 5.34
N GLY A 218 1.95 15.12 4.98
CA GLY A 218 3.07 14.49 4.28
C GLY A 218 3.69 13.39 5.12
N LEU A 219 3.96 13.67 6.41
CA LEU A 219 4.48 12.68 7.34
C LEU A 219 3.49 11.54 7.57
N ALA A 220 2.20 11.85 7.67
CA ALA A 220 1.15 10.87 7.78
C ALA A 220 1.02 9.98 6.54
N LEU A 221 1.48 10.37 5.36
CA LEU A 221 1.45 9.51 4.18
C LEU A 221 2.65 8.57 4.11
N VAL A 222 3.84 9.04 4.51
CA VAL A 222 5.10 8.31 4.31
C VAL A 222 5.55 7.47 5.51
N ASN A 223 5.08 7.78 6.71
CA ASN A 223 5.54 7.10 7.91
C ASN A 223 4.71 5.84 8.20
N GLY A 224 5.23 4.68 7.81
CA GLY A 224 4.67 3.36 8.13
C GLY A 224 5.33 2.24 7.34
N THR A 225 4.96 0.99 7.61
CA THR A 225 5.62 -0.23 7.09
C THR A 225 4.81 -0.94 5.99
N GLN A 226 3.96 -0.19 5.29
CA GLN A 226 2.95 -0.82 4.41
C GLN A 226 3.52 -1.43 3.14
N ALA A 227 4.71 -1.01 2.68
CA ALA A 227 5.30 -1.60 1.48
C ALA A 227 5.86 -2.99 1.79
N MET A 228 6.63 -3.15 2.87
CA MET A 228 7.12 -4.45 3.29
C MET A 228 5.96 -5.37 3.72
N GLN A 229 4.91 -4.82 4.35
CA GLN A 229 3.72 -5.59 4.71
C GLN A 229 2.98 -6.08 3.47
N ALA A 230 2.85 -5.25 2.43
CA ALA A 230 2.22 -5.65 1.17
C ALA A 230 3.00 -6.78 0.50
N VAL A 231 4.31 -6.61 0.32
CA VAL A 231 5.18 -7.64 -0.29
C VAL A 231 5.17 -8.92 0.54
N GLY A 232 5.32 -8.82 1.86
CA GLY A 232 5.33 -9.96 2.77
C GLY A 232 4.01 -10.72 2.82
N ALA A 233 2.87 -10.02 2.86
CA ALA A 233 1.55 -10.65 2.86
C ALA A 233 1.29 -11.43 1.56
N LEU A 234 1.63 -10.85 0.40
CA LEU A 234 1.46 -11.53 -0.88
C LEU A 234 2.45 -12.69 -1.07
N ALA A 235 3.68 -12.54 -0.59
CA ALA A 235 4.67 -13.62 -0.57
C ALA A 235 4.21 -14.79 0.31
N LEU A 236 3.60 -14.51 1.48
CA LEU A 236 3.07 -15.53 2.38
C LEU A 236 1.90 -16.29 1.74
N LEU A 237 0.94 -15.59 1.14
CA LEU A 237 -0.16 -16.22 0.39
C LEU A 237 0.34 -17.15 -0.71
N GLU A 238 1.38 -16.72 -1.43
CA GLU A 238 2.00 -17.53 -2.47
C GLU A 238 2.77 -18.72 -1.91
N ALA A 239 3.46 -18.56 -0.78
CA ALA A 239 4.16 -19.64 -0.10
C ALA A 239 3.17 -20.72 0.39
N GLU A 240 2.03 -20.34 0.97
CA GLU A 240 0.98 -21.27 1.36
C GLU A 240 0.39 -22.04 0.17
N ARG A 241 0.25 -21.35 -0.98
CA ARG A 241 -0.19 -21.99 -2.22
C ARG A 241 0.85 -22.98 -2.73
N CYS A 242 2.13 -22.61 -2.74
CA CYS A 242 3.23 -23.48 -3.13
C CYS A 242 3.33 -24.71 -2.22
N ALA A 243 3.19 -24.55 -0.91
CA ALA A 243 3.20 -25.65 0.05
C ALA A 243 2.08 -26.66 -0.24
N ARG A 244 0.85 -26.20 -0.45
CA ARG A 244 -0.28 -27.08 -0.82
C ARG A 244 -0.03 -27.83 -2.13
N VAL A 245 0.53 -27.16 -3.14
CA VAL A 245 0.85 -27.80 -4.41
C VAL A 245 1.97 -28.84 -4.24
N ALA A 246 2.98 -28.55 -3.42
CA ALA A 246 4.05 -29.48 -3.11
C ALA A 246 3.53 -30.73 -2.39
N ASP A 247 2.61 -30.59 -1.44
CA ASP A 247 1.97 -31.72 -0.75
C ASP A 247 1.20 -32.61 -1.72
N ILE A 248 0.42 -32.01 -2.64
CA ILE A 248 -0.33 -32.76 -3.66
C ILE A 248 0.64 -33.48 -4.61
N ALA A 249 1.67 -32.79 -5.10
CA ALA A 249 2.66 -33.38 -5.99
C ALA A 249 3.44 -34.52 -5.31
N ALA A 250 3.78 -34.37 -4.03
CA ALA A 250 4.40 -35.41 -3.23
C ALA A 250 3.48 -36.63 -3.08
N ALA A 251 2.20 -36.41 -2.77
CA ALA A 251 1.22 -37.49 -2.69
C ALA A 251 1.10 -38.25 -4.02
N MET A 252 0.99 -37.55 -5.15
CA MET A 252 0.97 -38.17 -6.48
C MET A 252 2.25 -38.95 -6.79
N THR A 253 3.41 -38.47 -6.34
CA THR A 253 4.69 -39.15 -6.51
C THR A 253 4.76 -40.44 -5.67
N VAL A 254 4.25 -40.43 -4.44
CA VAL A 254 4.15 -41.62 -3.59
C VAL A 254 3.28 -42.68 -4.25
N GLU A 255 2.10 -42.29 -4.77
CA GLU A 255 1.22 -43.21 -5.50
C GLU A 255 1.91 -43.77 -6.76
N GLY A 256 2.53 -42.92 -7.57
CA GLY A 256 3.21 -43.32 -8.80
C GLY A 256 4.40 -44.26 -8.60
N LEU A 257 5.05 -44.19 -7.44
CA LEU A 257 6.16 -45.05 -7.05
C LEU A 257 5.72 -46.27 -6.21
N MET A 258 4.41 -46.44 -5.95
CA MET A 258 3.87 -47.44 -5.02
C MET A 258 4.54 -47.37 -3.63
N GLY A 259 4.80 -46.14 -3.15
CA GLY A 259 5.43 -45.88 -1.86
C GLY A 259 4.54 -46.29 -0.68
N SER A 260 5.16 -46.59 0.47
CA SER A 260 4.42 -46.95 1.68
C SER A 260 3.71 -45.74 2.29
N HIS A 261 2.44 -45.90 2.67
CA HIS A 261 1.65 -44.85 3.33
C HIS A 261 1.89 -44.81 4.85
N ARG A 262 2.56 -45.83 5.41
CA ARG A 262 2.78 -45.97 6.86
C ARG A 262 3.48 -44.76 7.49
N PRO A 263 4.49 -44.12 6.86
CA PRO A 263 5.13 -42.94 7.44
C PRO A 263 4.19 -41.74 7.65
N PHE A 264 3.11 -41.63 6.87
CA PHE A 264 2.15 -40.52 6.91
C PHE A 264 1.03 -40.74 7.95
N LEU A 265 1.07 -41.83 8.71
CA LEU A 265 0.06 -42.11 9.74
C LEU A 265 0.09 -41.04 10.84
N ALA A 266 -1.07 -40.45 11.13
CA ALA A 266 -1.21 -39.38 12.12
C ALA A 266 -0.61 -39.73 13.50
N ALA A 267 -0.65 -41.01 13.91
CA ALA A 267 -0.06 -41.46 15.17
C ALA A 267 1.47 -41.25 15.24
N ILE A 268 2.18 -41.39 14.11
CA ILE A 268 3.63 -41.18 14.03
C ILE A 268 3.98 -39.70 14.13
N HIS A 269 3.17 -38.82 13.52
CA HIS A 269 3.41 -37.38 13.54
C HIS A 269 3.07 -36.74 14.89
N ARG A 270 2.09 -37.28 15.64
CA ARG A 270 1.71 -36.75 16.96
C ARG A 270 2.77 -36.83 18.05
N ILE A 271 3.82 -37.63 17.86
CA ILE A 271 4.91 -37.83 18.83
C ILE A 271 6.19 -37.04 18.47
N ARG A 272 6.11 -36.12 17.50
CA ARG A 272 7.21 -35.24 17.07
C ARG A 272 6.82 -33.78 17.31
#